data_AF-U1NJ64-F1
#
_entry.id   AF-U1NJ64-F1
#
_cell.length_a   1.000
_cell.length_b   1.000
_cell.length_c   1.000
_cell.angle_alpha   90.00
_cell.angle_beta   90.00
_cell.angle_gamma   90.00
#
_symmetry.space_group_name_H-M   'P 1'
#
loop_
_entity.id
_entity.type
_entity.pdbx_description
1 polymer ?
#
loop_
_entity_poly.entity_id
_entity_poly.type
_entity_poly.pdbx_seq_one_letter_code
_entity_poly.pdbx_strand_id
1 'polypeptide(L)'
;MDDLFEKQDATFEESIRIDRKFEEDEDRAAHRDHLYRHYLDTYHITDASENFLHDFFTRIHGYDEEMRKGANHWLYGYYGSGSGSGSGSGSGSGSGSGSGSGKSHLLTVLNLLTASADLEEEDREEVWNRLDSDGSYSDLFDTWSSMLDEYRLVPLPINLLKHQSVREQSFSEIILQAVYQARGLSNRLDVAFFEEWYQNQGTWDQRDELTKEVLKDEGVPNADQYSWDDVQQ
;
A
#
# COMPACT_ATOMS: atom_id res chain seq x y z
N MET A 1 34.66 28.59 18.65
CA MET A 1 33.68 29.23 17.74
C MET A 1 33.14 28.08 16.94
N ASP A 2 32.18 27.46 17.60
CA ASP A 2 31.77 26.07 17.42
C ASP A 2 30.82 25.89 16.25
N ASP A 3 30.92 24.70 15.66
CA ASP A 3 29.89 23.96 14.91
C ASP A 3 28.78 24.77 14.23
N LEU A 4 29.03 25.12 12.96
CA LEU A 4 28.02 25.61 12.00
C LEU A 4 27.47 24.48 11.11
N PHE A 5 27.84 23.24 11.40
CA PHE A 5 27.25 22.03 10.85
C PHE A 5 26.70 21.21 12.01
N GLU A 6 25.63 21.71 12.64
CA GLU A 6 24.73 20.84 13.39
C GLU A 6 24.44 19.62 12.51
N LYS A 7 24.82 18.44 13.02
CA LYS A 7 24.44 17.15 12.44
C LYS A 7 22.98 17.25 12.06
N GLN A 8 22.71 17.21 10.76
CA GLN A 8 21.36 16.97 10.27
C GLN A 8 20.84 15.74 11.00
N ASP A 9 19.77 15.94 11.75
CA ASP A 9 19.11 14.91 12.50
C ASP A 9 18.78 13.78 11.51
N ALA A 10 19.34 12.58 11.75
CA ALA A 10 19.13 11.41 10.90
C ALA A 10 17.67 10.93 10.89
N THR A 11 16.80 11.63 11.62
CA THR A 11 15.34 11.48 11.69
C THR A 11 14.60 12.21 10.57
N PHE A 12 15.26 13.06 9.78
CA PHE A 12 14.65 13.57 8.56
C PHE A 12 14.71 12.48 7.48
N GLU A 13 13.73 11.56 7.50
CA GLU A 13 13.50 10.58 6.42
C GLU A 13 13.20 11.33 5.12
N GLU A 14 14.26 11.69 4.40
CA GLU A 14 14.20 12.29 3.08
C GLU A 14 13.63 11.23 2.11
N SER A 15 12.30 11.27 1.94
CA SER A 15 11.44 10.40 1.12
C SER A 15 10.93 9.10 1.78
N ILE A 16 9.75 9.20 2.39
CA ILE A 16 8.85 8.04 2.58
C ILE A 16 8.59 7.43 1.20
N ARG A 17 9.01 6.18 1.01
CA ARG A 17 8.76 5.40 -0.21
C ARG A 17 7.57 4.46 0.04
N ILE A 18 6.50 4.68 -0.71
CA ILE A 18 5.22 3.97 -0.56
C ILE A 18 5.33 2.50 -1.01
N ASP A 19 6.28 2.18 -1.89
CA ASP A 19 6.50 0.85 -2.48
C ASP A 19 7.68 0.07 -1.84
N ARG A 20 8.16 0.50 -0.66
CA ARG A 20 9.22 -0.22 0.04
C ARG A 20 8.62 -1.46 0.68
N LYS A 21 9.08 -2.64 0.25
CA LYS A 21 8.92 -3.86 1.05
C LYS A 21 9.76 -3.64 2.31
N PHE A 22 9.11 -3.56 3.46
CA PHE A 22 9.83 -3.58 4.72
C PHE A 22 10.43 -4.97 4.90
N GLU A 23 11.60 -5.06 5.54
CA GLU A 23 12.21 -6.36 5.83
C GLU A 23 11.22 -7.18 6.66
N GLU A 24 10.95 -8.41 6.22
CA GLU A 24 10.12 -9.34 6.98
C GLU A 24 10.89 -9.68 8.26
N ASP A 25 10.60 -8.97 9.34
CA ASP A 25 11.00 -9.39 10.68
C ASP A 25 10.33 -10.73 10.98
N GLU A 26 11.04 -11.63 11.67
CA GLU A 26 10.48 -12.92 12.14
C GLU A 26 9.21 -12.73 13.00
N ASP A 27 9.03 -11.52 13.56
CA ASP A 27 7.84 -11.09 14.30
C ASP A 27 7.04 -10.03 13.51
N ARG A 28 6.10 -10.52 12.69
CA ARG A 28 5.19 -9.69 11.89
C ARG A 28 4.36 -8.71 12.74
N ALA A 29 3.96 -9.12 13.95
CA ALA A 29 3.13 -8.29 14.82
C ALA A 29 3.94 -7.11 15.40
N ALA A 30 5.17 -7.37 15.87
CA ALA A 30 6.07 -6.32 16.34
C ALA A 30 6.43 -5.33 15.22
N HIS A 31 6.65 -5.83 14.01
CA HIS A 31 6.89 -5.01 12.83
C HIS A 31 5.71 -4.09 12.51
N ARG A 32 4.49 -4.64 12.53
CA ARG A 32 3.25 -3.87 12.29
C ARG A 32 3.04 -2.78 13.33
N ASP A 33 3.18 -3.10 14.62
CA ASP A 33 3.06 -2.11 15.70
C ASP A 33 4.12 -0.99 15.56
N HIS A 34 5.32 -1.32 15.08
CA HIS A 34 6.32 -0.31 14.73
C HIS A 34 5.85 0.60 13.59
N LEU A 35 5.28 0.05 12.51
CA LEU A 35 4.73 0.84 11.41
C LEU A 35 3.57 1.75 11.85
N TYR A 36 2.66 1.25 12.69
CA TYR A 36 1.58 2.05 13.26
C TYR A 36 2.13 3.20 14.11
N ARG A 37 3.09 2.93 15.01
CA ARG A 37 3.73 4.01 15.79
C ARG A 37 4.43 5.04 14.91
N HIS A 38 5.14 4.56 13.89
CA HIS A 38 5.95 5.45 13.06
C HIS A 38 5.10 6.32 12.15
N TYR A 39 4.03 5.77 11.55
CA TYR A 39 3.25 6.47 10.54
C TYR A 39 1.91 7.02 11.02
N LEU A 40 1.21 6.37 11.96
CA LEU A 40 -0.07 6.88 12.47
C LEU A 40 0.17 7.94 13.55
N ASP A 41 1.00 7.65 14.56
CA ASP A 41 1.23 8.58 15.68
C ASP A 41 1.86 9.92 15.23
N THR A 42 2.54 9.94 14.08
CA THR A 42 3.25 11.13 13.55
C THR A 42 2.45 11.87 12.47
N TYR A 43 1.35 11.30 11.99
CA TYR A 43 0.55 11.95 10.95
C TYR A 43 -0.44 12.93 11.55
N HIS A 44 -0.37 14.19 11.11
CA HIS A 44 -1.34 15.20 11.51
C HIS A 44 -2.42 15.36 10.44
N ILE A 45 -3.68 15.07 10.80
CA ILE A 45 -4.83 15.33 9.94
C ILE A 45 -5.00 16.85 9.80
N THR A 46 -4.78 17.34 8.59
CA THR A 46 -5.15 18.70 8.15
C THR A 46 -6.56 18.72 7.56
N ASP A 47 -7.19 19.89 7.47
CA ASP A 47 -8.49 20.06 6.79
C ASP A 47 -8.48 19.45 5.37
N ALA A 48 -7.36 19.58 4.64
CA ALA A 48 -7.24 19.05 3.29
C ALA A 48 -7.20 17.52 3.27
N SER A 49 -6.50 16.90 4.21
CA SER A 49 -6.44 15.44 4.33
C SER A 49 -7.73 14.85 4.89
N GLU A 50 -8.39 15.52 5.82
CA GLU A 50 -9.71 15.11 6.33
C GLU A 50 -10.73 15.02 5.19
N ASN A 51 -10.86 16.11 4.42
CA ASN A 51 -11.76 16.15 3.25
C ASN A 51 -11.43 15.04 2.23
N PHE A 52 -10.14 14.78 2.01
CA PHE A 52 -9.70 13.72 1.13
C PHE A 52 -10.04 12.32 1.68
N LEU A 53 -9.74 12.04 2.96
CA LEU A 53 -10.02 10.75 3.60
C LEU A 53 -11.53 10.47 3.61
N HIS A 54 -12.34 11.48 3.94
CA HIS A 54 -13.80 11.36 3.93
C HIS A 54 -14.31 11.00 2.53
N ASP A 55 -13.90 11.75 1.50
CA ASP A 55 -14.26 11.46 0.10
C ASP A 55 -13.77 10.08 -0.34
N PHE A 56 -12.54 9.70 0.03
CA PHE A 56 -11.96 8.41 -0.30
C PHE A 56 -12.75 7.24 0.30
N PHE A 57 -13.01 7.26 1.61
CA PHE A 57 -13.78 6.20 2.28
C PHE A 57 -15.22 6.13 1.79
N THR A 58 -15.88 7.28 1.62
CA THR A 58 -17.26 7.37 1.10
C THR A 58 -17.38 6.77 -0.31
N ARG A 59 -16.39 7.02 -1.18
CA ARG A 59 -16.35 6.46 -2.54
C ARG A 59 -16.15 4.95 -2.55
N ILE A 60 -15.27 4.42 -1.70
CA ILE A 60 -15.08 2.96 -1.58
C ILE A 60 -16.37 2.31 -1.07
N HIS A 61 -17.01 2.94 -0.09
CA HIS A 61 -18.27 2.44 0.47
C HIS A 61 -19.39 2.40 -0.60
N GLY A 62 -19.38 3.34 -1.54
CA GLY A 62 -20.35 3.42 -2.63
C GLY A 62 -21.47 4.43 -2.39
N TYR A 63 -21.29 5.34 -1.43
CA TYR A 63 -22.25 6.40 -1.10
C TYR A 63 -22.17 7.62 -2.02
N ASP A 64 -21.21 7.69 -2.96
CA ASP A 64 -21.15 8.76 -3.98
C ASP A 64 -21.97 8.37 -5.23
N GLU A 65 -23.08 9.09 -5.45
CA GLU A 65 -23.95 8.94 -6.63
C GLU A 65 -23.24 9.32 -7.95
N GLU A 66 -22.13 10.06 -7.91
CA GLU A 66 -21.32 10.40 -9.10
C GLU A 66 -20.26 9.34 -9.44
N MET A 67 -20.74 8.13 -9.75
CA MET A 67 -19.96 7.06 -10.41
C MET A 67 -19.27 7.53 -11.72
N ARG A 68 -19.67 8.68 -12.29
CA ARG A 68 -19.06 9.29 -13.51
C ARG A 68 -17.64 9.81 -13.31
N LYS A 69 -17.21 10.17 -12.09
CA LYS A 69 -15.84 10.64 -11.84
C LYS A 69 -14.82 9.50 -11.76
N GLY A 70 -15.30 8.25 -11.61
CA GLY A 70 -14.46 7.07 -11.40
C GLY A 70 -13.86 7.01 -9.99
N ALA A 71 -13.21 5.89 -9.66
CA ALA A 71 -12.56 5.65 -8.36
C ALA A 71 -11.09 6.16 -8.31
N ASN A 72 -10.73 7.09 -9.20
CA ASN A 72 -9.35 7.56 -9.35
C ASN A 72 -9.14 8.88 -8.62
N HIS A 73 -8.21 8.90 -7.66
CA HIS A 73 -7.76 10.14 -7.00
C HIS A 73 -6.41 10.58 -7.55
N TRP A 74 -6.32 11.86 -7.94
CA TRP A 74 -5.07 12.47 -8.38
C TRP A 74 -4.54 13.39 -7.29
N LEU A 75 -3.49 12.95 -6.60
CA LEU A 75 -2.80 13.75 -5.60
C LEU A 75 -1.68 14.57 -6.26
N TYR A 76 -1.94 15.86 -6.48
CA TYR A 76 -0.92 16.80 -6.95
C TYR A 76 -0.24 17.48 -5.77
N GLY A 77 1.07 17.72 -5.88
CA GLY A 77 1.74 18.67 -4.99
C GLY A 77 3.20 18.89 -5.35
N TYR A 78 3.74 20.03 -4.97
CA TYR A 78 5.12 20.39 -5.25
C TYR A 78 6.11 19.49 -4.50
N TYR A 79 7.07 18.91 -5.23
CA TYR A 79 8.26 18.30 -4.65
C TYR A 79 9.19 19.42 -4.18
N GLY A 80 9.51 19.43 -2.88
CA GLY A 80 10.59 20.18 -2.24
C GLY A 80 10.95 21.57 -2.77
N SER A 81 10.52 22.63 -2.09
CA SER A 81 11.17 23.94 -2.18
C SER A 81 12.06 24.15 -0.95
N GLY A 82 13.28 23.63 -0.99
CA GLY A 82 14.37 24.07 -0.14
C GLY A 82 14.96 25.37 -0.71
N SER A 83 14.83 26.46 0.06
CA SER A 83 15.58 27.73 0.00
C SER A 83 15.61 28.58 -1.29
N GLY A 84 14.83 29.67 -1.28
CA GLY A 84 15.38 31.04 -1.25
C GLY A 84 15.70 31.78 -2.56
N SER A 85 14.77 32.65 -2.98
CA SER A 85 14.96 34.08 -3.33
C SER A 85 14.13 34.48 -4.56
N GLY A 86 13.01 35.18 -4.34
CA GLY A 86 12.19 35.72 -5.40
C GLY A 86 11.12 36.67 -4.86
N SER A 87 11.46 37.94 -4.76
CA SER A 87 10.54 39.04 -4.44
C SER A 87 9.35 39.03 -5.40
N GLY A 88 8.12 39.00 -4.86
CA GLY A 88 6.90 39.06 -5.66
C GLY A 88 5.69 39.37 -4.79
N SER A 89 5.29 40.65 -4.80
CA SER A 89 4.08 41.14 -4.16
C SER A 89 2.84 40.50 -4.78
N GLY A 90 2.02 39.83 -3.97
CA GLY A 90 0.74 39.27 -4.41
C GLY A 90 -0.11 38.86 -3.20
N SER A 91 -1.19 39.59 -2.96
CA SER A 91 -2.18 39.26 -1.93
C SER A 91 -2.96 38.03 -2.37
N GLY A 92 -2.68 36.89 -1.73
CA GLY A 92 -3.42 35.65 -1.91
C GLY A 92 -3.25 34.77 -0.67
N SER A 93 -4.35 34.48 0.01
CA SER A 93 -4.40 33.55 1.14
C SER A 93 -4.11 32.14 0.64
N GLY A 94 -2.84 31.71 0.73
CA GLY A 94 -2.41 30.36 0.38
C GLY A 94 -1.83 29.67 1.60
N SER A 95 -2.53 28.66 2.11
CA SER A 95 -2.02 27.73 3.12
C SER A 95 -0.93 26.87 2.47
N GLY A 96 0.33 27.27 2.64
CA GLY A 96 1.49 26.54 2.15
C GLY A 96 1.91 25.45 3.12
N SER A 97 1.38 24.23 2.96
CA SER A 97 1.89 23.03 3.64
C SER A 97 2.96 22.37 2.77
N GLY A 98 4.18 22.21 3.31
CA GLY A 98 5.35 21.61 2.66
C GLY A 98 5.05 20.22 2.08
N SER A 99 4.70 20.17 0.80
CA SER A 99 3.92 19.08 0.21
C SER A 99 4.73 17.89 -0.31
N GLY A 100 6.04 17.83 -0.14
CA GLY A 100 6.84 16.68 -0.62
C GLY A 100 6.63 15.42 0.22
N SER A 101 6.81 15.55 1.54
CA SER A 101 6.76 14.43 2.49
C SER A 101 5.34 14.00 2.87
N GLY A 102 4.44 14.97 3.07
CA GLY A 102 3.08 14.70 3.56
C GLY A 102 2.21 13.85 2.64
N LYS A 103 2.46 13.84 1.32
CA LYS A 103 1.72 13.00 0.37
C LYS A 103 2.09 11.53 0.50
N SER A 104 3.39 11.23 0.54
CA SER A 104 3.85 9.86 0.75
C SER A 104 3.43 9.34 2.12
N HIS A 105 3.50 10.19 3.14
CA HIS A 105 3.01 9.85 4.48
C HIS A 105 1.52 9.52 4.48
N LEU A 106 0.68 10.37 3.88
CA LEU A 106 -0.77 10.12 3.73
C LEU A 106 -1.05 8.79 2.99
N LEU A 107 -0.32 8.50 1.92
CA LEU A 107 -0.50 7.25 1.18
C LEU A 107 -0.07 6.02 1.99
N THR A 108 0.97 6.15 2.83
CA THR A 108 1.35 5.10 3.77
C THR A 108 0.30 4.93 4.88
N VAL A 109 -0.24 6.03 5.43
CA VAL A 109 -1.34 6.00 6.40
C VAL A 109 -2.56 5.30 5.80
N LEU A 110 -2.95 5.66 4.57
CA LEU A 110 -4.03 4.99 3.86
C LEU A 110 -3.78 3.49 3.68
N ASN A 111 -2.56 3.09 3.33
CA ASN A 111 -2.19 1.69 3.20
C ASN A 111 -2.42 0.92 4.52
N LEU A 112 -2.01 1.50 5.65
CA LEU A 112 -2.19 0.92 6.98
C LEU A 112 -3.67 0.86 7.40
N LEU A 113 -4.45 1.91 7.08
CA LEU A 113 -5.87 2.00 7.41
C LEU A 113 -6.77 1.15 6.49
N THR A 114 -6.27 0.65 5.37
CA THR A 114 -7.10 -0.12 4.42
C THR A 114 -6.65 -1.57 4.25
N ALA A 115 -5.59 -2.00 4.92
CA ALA A 115 -5.15 -3.38 4.89
C ALA A 115 -6.04 -4.26 5.78
N SER A 116 -7.20 -4.72 5.26
CA SER A 116 -8.18 -5.49 6.06
C SER A 116 -7.57 -6.72 6.74
N ALA A 117 -6.65 -7.41 6.07
CA ALA A 117 -6.00 -8.59 6.65
C ALA A 117 -5.19 -8.27 7.91
N ASP A 118 -4.58 -7.09 7.98
CA ASP A 118 -3.84 -6.66 9.17
C ASP A 118 -4.79 -6.12 10.24
N LEU A 119 -5.84 -5.41 9.83
CA LEU A 119 -6.84 -4.82 10.74
C LEU A 119 -7.80 -5.84 11.37
N GLU A 120 -7.92 -7.04 10.81
CA GLU A 120 -8.67 -8.16 11.42
C GLU A 120 -8.00 -8.68 12.71
N GLU A 121 -6.69 -8.46 12.86
CA GLU A 121 -5.91 -8.90 14.02
C GLU A 121 -5.77 -7.83 15.12
N GLU A 122 -6.33 -6.63 14.89
CA GLU A 122 -6.11 -5.44 15.69
C GLU A 122 -7.42 -4.86 16.22
N ASP A 123 -7.36 -4.12 17.32
CA ASP A 123 -8.49 -3.29 17.76
C ASP A 123 -8.53 -2.03 16.89
N ARG A 124 -9.59 -1.89 16.09
CA ARG A 124 -9.77 -0.76 15.16
C ARG A 124 -9.83 0.58 15.89
N GLU A 125 -10.40 0.62 17.09
CA GLU A 125 -10.43 1.84 17.90
C GLU A 125 -9.00 2.20 18.34
N GLU A 126 -8.20 1.23 18.78
CA GLU A 126 -6.79 1.49 19.14
C GLU A 126 -5.96 1.96 17.95
N VAL A 127 -6.15 1.38 16.77
CA VAL A 127 -5.48 1.82 15.54
C VAL A 127 -5.90 3.25 15.18
N TRP A 128 -7.20 3.57 15.25
CA TRP A 128 -7.68 4.92 14.93
C TRP A 128 -7.22 5.97 15.95
N ASN A 129 -7.24 5.64 17.24
CA ASN A 129 -6.84 6.54 18.31
C ASN A 129 -5.37 6.99 18.22
N ARG A 130 -4.53 6.25 17.49
CA ARG A 130 -3.16 6.69 17.15
C ARG A 130 -3.14 7.88 16.20
N LEU A 131 -4.10 7.92 15.27
CA LEU A 131 -4.29 8.99 14.31
C LEU A 131 -5.07 10.17 14.91
N ASP A 132 -6.08 9.87 15.72
CA ASP A 132 -7.03 10.84 16.29
C ASP A 132 -7.22 10.62 17.79
N SER A 133 -6.19 10.96 18.58
CA SER A 133 -6.20 10.71 20.02
C SER A 133 -7.19 11.56 20.82
N ASP A 134 -7.67 12.68 20.26
CA ASP A 134 -8.64 13.56 20.91
C ASP A 134 -10.08 13.34 20.45
N GLY A 135 -10.30 12.43 19.50
CA GLY A 135 -11.62 12.06 18.99
C GLY A 135 -12.28 13.16 18.16
N SER A 136 -11.48 14.06 17.58
CA SER A 136 -11.98 15.19 16.77
C SER A 136 -12.63 14.74 15.47
N TYR A 137 -12.32 13.54 14.98
CA TYR A 137 -12.72 13.00 13.69
C TYR A 137 -13.61 11.76 13.81
N SER A 138 -14.53 11.74 14.79
CA SER A 138 -15.49 10.64 15.01
C SER A 138 -16.33 10.28 13.77
N ASP A 139 -16.83 11.27 13.01
CA ASP A 139 -17.57 11.00 11.77
C ASP A 139 -16.71 10.27 10.72
N LEU A 140 -15.42 10.60 10.66
CA LEU A 140 -14.46 9.97 9.75
C LEU A 140 -14.13 8.53 10.21
N PHE A 141 -14.00 8.31 11.52
CA PHE A 141 -13.86 6.98 12.11
C PHE A 141 -15.05 6.09 11.77
N ASP A 142 -16.27 6.59 11.96
CA ASP A 142 -17.49 5.83 11.67
C ASP A 142 -17.56 5.42 10.19
N THR A 143 -17.20 6.34 9.29
CA THR A 143 -17.14 6.08 7.84
C THR A 143 -16.10 5.01 7.51
N TRP A 144 -14.90 5.13 8.10
CA TRP A 144 -13.81 4.17 7.92
C TRP A 144 -14.16 2.78 8.46
N SER A 145 -14.72 2.69 9.67
CA SER A 145 -15.11 1.42 10.29
C SER A 145 -16.23 0.75 9.50
N SER A 146 -17.27 1.49 9.11
CA SER A 146 -18.38 0.98 8.28
C SER A 146 -17.88 0.42 6.95
N MET A 147 -16.93 1.10 6.30
CA MET A 147 -16.30 0.62 5.07
C MET A 147 -15.60 -0.74 5.26
N LEU A 148 -14.90 -0.94 6.39
CA LEU A 148 -14.21 -2.19 6.71
C LEU A 148 -15.14 -3.31 7.18
N ASP A 149 -16.36 -2.99 7.62
CA ASP A 149 -17.39 -3.99 7.93
C ASP A 149 -18.03 -4.56 6.67
N GLU A 150 -18.15 -3.75 5.62
CA GLU A 150 -18.79 -4.16 4.37
C GLU A 150 -17.81 -4.76 3.35
N TYR A 151 -16.56 -4.27 3.33
CA TYR A 151 -15.59 -4.64 2.30
C TYR A 151 -14.30 -5.18 2.88
N ARG A 152 -13.77 -6.23 2.24
CA ARG A 152 -12.38 -6.66 2.41
C ARG A 152 -11.50 -5.89 1.44
N LEU A 153 -10.67 -5.00 1.97
CA LEU A 153 -9.77 -4.14 1.22
C LEU A 153 -8.36 -4.72 1.19
N VAL A 154 -7.73 -4.61 0.01
CA VAL A 154 -6.35 -5.03 -0.24
C VAL A 154 -5.63 -3.87 -0.90
N PRO A 155 -4.90 -3.05 -0.15
CA PRO A 155 -4.19 -1.91 -0.72
C PRO A 155 -2.96 -2.39 -1.51
N LEU A 156 -2.75 -1.79 -2.68
CA LEU A 156 -1.69 -2.16 -3.62
C LEU A 156 -0.82 -0.96 -3.96
N PRO A 157 0.31 -0.75 -3.25
CA PRO A 157 1.24 0.32 -3.57
C PRO A 157 2.05 -0.04 -4.84
N ILE A 158 1.69 0.56 -5.97
CA ILE A 158 2.36 0.32 -7.26
C ILE A 158 3.20 1.53 -7.68
N ASN A 159 4.51 1.32 -7.83
CA ASN A 159 5.40 2.33 -8.38
C ASN A 159 5.55 2.17 -9.90
N LEU A 160 4.74 2.92 -10.64
CA LEU A 160 4.73 2.88 -12.10
C LEU A 160 6.07 3.26 -12.75
N LEU A 161 6.93 4.02 -12.06
CA LEU A 161 8.27 4.36 -12.60
C LEU A 161 9.13 3.12 -12.82
N LYS A 162 8.97 2.08 -11.99
CA LYS A 162 9.68 0.80 -12.14
C LYS A 162 9.27 0.05 -13.41
N HIS A 163 8.06 0.32 -13.93
CA HIS A 163 7.51 -0.35 -15.10
C HIS A 163 7.69 0.45 -16.41
N GLN A 164 8.19 1.69 -16.36
CA GLN A 164 8.34 2.55 -17.55
C GLN A 164 9.28 1.99 -18.62
N SER A 165 10.20 1.11 -18.24
CA SER A 165 11.17 0.50 -19.15
C SER A 165 10.72 -0.86 -19.71
N VAL A 166 9.65 -1.43 -19.17
CA VAL A 166 9.12 -2.75 -19.54
C VAL A 166 8.07 -2.55 -20.62
N ARG A 167 8.50 -2.47 -21.88
CA ARG A 167 7.64 -2.19 -23.04
C ARG A 167 6.54 -3.23 -23.31
N GLU A 168 6.60 -4.39 -22.68
CA GLU A 168 5.74 -5.54 -22.98
C GLU A 168 4.68 -5.85 -21.92
N GLN A 169 4.70 -5.18 -20.76
CA GLN A 169 3.77 -5.48 -19.67
C GLN A 169 2.62 -4.45 -19.63
N SER A 170 1.39 -4.92 -19.78
CA SER A 170 0.18 -4.11 -19.69
C SER A 170 -0.11 -3.69 -18.25
N PHE A 171 -0.86 -2.60 -18.06
CA PHE A 171 -1.26 -2.12 -16.73
C PHE A 171 -2.09 -3.17 -15.96
N SER A 172 -2.94 -3.92 -16.66
CA SER A 172 -3.72 -5.02 -16.06
C SER A 172 -2.81 -6.14 -15.52
N GLU A 173 -1.76 -6.49 -16.26
CA GLU A 173 -0.77 -7.47 -15.80
C GLU A 173 0.00 -6.96 -14.57
N ILE A 174 0.35 -5.67 -14.52
CA ILE A 174 0.98 -5.07 -13.34
C ILE A 174 0.06 -5.17 -12.11
N ILE A 175 -1.23 -4.85 -12.26
CA ILE A 175 -2.21 -4.96 -11.17
C ILE A 175 -2.36 -6.41 -10.73
N LEU A 176 -2.59 -7.34 -11.66
CA LEU A 176 -2.77 -8.76 -11.34
C LEU A 176 -1.55 -9.33 -10.62
N GLN A 177 -0.35 -8.95 -11.07
CA GLN A 177 0.90 -9.38 -10.45
C GLN A 177 1.01 -8.82 -9.03
N ALA A 178 0.67 -7.56 -8.81
CA ALA A 178 0.66 -6.94 -7.49
C ALA A 178 -0.36 -7.62 -6.54
N VAL A 179 -1.57 -7.93 -7.04
CA VAL A 179 -2.60 -8.66 -6.27
C VAL A 179 -2.08 -10.04 -5.85
N TYR A 180 -1.50 -10.79 -6.79
CA TYR A 180 -0.98 -12.13 -6.50
C TYR A 180 0.19 -12.10 -5.53
N GLN A 181 1.13 -11.19 -5.69
CA GLN A 181 2.21 -10.99 -4.74
C GLN A 181 1.70 -10.62 -3.33
N ALA A 182 0.70 -9.74 -3.24
CA ALA A 182 0.09 -9.37 -1.96
C ALA A 182 -0.60 -10.56 -1.27
N ARG A 183 -0.97 -11.60 -2.02
CA ARG A 183 -1.51 -12.86 -1.51
C ARG A 183 -0.44 -13.93 -1.23
N GLY A 184 0.83 -13.59 -1.38
CA GLY A 184 1.94 -14.53 -1.19
C GLY A 184 2.13 -15.51 -2.36
N LEU A 185 1.57 -15.22 -3.53
CA LEU A 185 1.72 -16.03 -4.73
C LEU A 185 2.95 -15.60 -5.55
N SER A 186 3.31 -16.45 -6.51
CA SER A 186 4.45 -16.32 -7.41
C SER A 186 4.48 -15.00 -8.17
N ASN A 187 5.70 -14.53 -8.47
CA ASN A 187 5.90 -13.32 -9.27
C ASN A 187 5.48 -13.51 -10.74
N ARG A 188 5.49 -14.75 -11.23
CA ARG A 188 5.09 -15.12 -12.59
C ARG A 188 3.58 -15.27 -12.66
N LEU A 189 2.91 -14.45 -13.48
CA LEU A 189 1.43 -14.41 -13.58
C LEU A 189 0.83 -15.75 -14.01
N ASP A 190 1.47 -16.43 -14.95
CA ASP A 190 1.08 -17.75 -15.44
C ASP A 190 1.13 -18.78 -14.30
N VAL A 191 2.18 -18.76 -13.48
CA VAL A 191 2.32 -19.64 -12.31
C VAL A 191 1.33 -19.29 -11.20
N ALA A 192 1.24 -18.01 -10.83
CA ALA A 192 0.35 -17.54 -9.75
C ALA A 192 -1.12 -17.84 -10.01
N PHE A 193 -1.55 -17.81 -11.28
CA PHE A 193 -2.89 -18.25 -11.68
C PHE A 193 -3.16 -19.70 -11.28
N PHE A 194 -2.20 -20.61 -11.54
CA PHE A 194 -2.33 -22.01 -11.13
C PHE A 194 -2.27 -22.17 -9.62
N GLU A 195 -1.47 -21.36 -8.92
CA GLU A 195 -1.41 -21.41 -7.47
C GLU A 195 -2.75 -21.04 -6.82
N GLU A 196 -3.35 -19.93 -7.27
CA GLU A 196 -4.69 -19.53 -6.85
C GLU A 196 -5.71 -20.64 -7.16
N TRP A 197 -5.62 -21.25 -8.34
CA TRP A 197 -6.50 -22.35 -8.73
C TRP A 197 -6.36 -23.56 -7.79
N TYR A 198 -5.13 -24.00 -7.51
CA TYR A 198 -4.85 -25.13 -6.61
C TYR A 198 -5.29 -24.86 -5.16
N GLN A 199 -5.10 -23.63 -4.68
CA GLN A 199 -5.58 -23.21 -3.35
C GLN A 199 -7.11 -23.29 -3.27
N ASN A 200 -7.81 -22.79 -4.30
CA ASN A 200 -9.28 -22.81 -4.34
C ASN A 200 -9.89 -24.22 -4.49
N GLN A 201 -9.17 -25.15 -5.11
CA GLN A 201 -9.60 -26.55 -5.24
C GLN A 201 -9.20 -27.44 -4.04
N GLY A 202 -8.46 -26.91 -3.07
CA GLY A 202 -7.98 -27.70 -1.92
C GLY A 202 -6.92 -28.74 -2.30
N THR A 203 -6.27 -28.57 -3.46
CA THR A 203 -5.25 -29.48 -3.99
C THR A 203 -3.83 -28.93 -3.83
N TRP A 204 -3.68 -27.82 -3.11
CA TRP A 204 -2.39 -27.16 -2.86
C TRP A 204 -1.33 -28.09 -2.27
N ASP A 205 -1.73 -28.98 -1.36
CA ASP A 205 -0.83 -29.94 -0.72
C ASP A 205 -0.32 -31.02 -1.70
N GLN A 206 -1.03 -31.23 -2.81
CA GLN A 206 -0.69 -32.23 -3.85
C GLN A 206 0.01 -31.59 -5.07
N ARG A 207 0.35 -30.29 -5.02
CA ARG A 207 0.88 -29.55 -6.17
C ARG A 207 2.13 -30.18 -6.80
N ASP A 208 3.02 -30.76 -5.99
CA ASP A 208 4.21 -31.46 -6.49
C ASP A 208 3.85 -32.74 -7.24
N GLU A 209 2.87 -33.48 -6.75
CA GLU A 209 2.41 -34.73 -7.35
C GLU A 209 1.68 -34.45 -8.66
N LEU A 210 0.82 -33.43 -8.68
CA LEU A 210 0.11 -32.95 -9.86
C LEU A 210 1.08 -32.41 -10.93
N THR A 211 2.12 -31.69 -10.51
CA THR A 211 3.18 -31.22 -11.42
C THR A 211 3.89 -32.39 -12.09
N LYS A 212 4.29 -33.39 -11.31
CA LYS A 212 4.94 -34.59 -11.84
C LYS A 212 4.04 -35.37 -12.79
N GLU A 213 2.74 -35.47 -12.49
CA GLU A 213 1.75 -36.11 -13.35
C GLU A 213 1.63 -35.39 -14.69
N VAL A 214 1.43 -34.07 -14.69
CA VAL A 214 1.33 -33.26 -15.90
C VAL A 214 2.62 -33.34 -16.74
N LEU A 215 3.79 -33.26 -16.10
CA LEU A 215 5.08 -33.36 -16.80
C LEU A 215 5.29 -34.74 -17.43
N LYS A 216 4.82 -35.82 -16.80
CA LYS A 216 4.86 -37.17 -17.37
C LYS A 216 3.95 -37.29 -18.58
N ASP A 217 2.74 -36.76 -18.49
CA ASP A 217 1.75 -36.80 -19.56
C ASP A 217 2.23 -36.02 -20.80
N GLU A 218 2.92 -34.90 -20.60
CA GLU A 218 3.56 -34.11 -21.66
C GLU A 218 4.89 -34.70 -22.17
N GLY A 219 5.34 -35.85 -21.62
CA GLY A 219 6.52 -36.57 -22.08
C GLY A 219 7.86 -35.95 -21.67
N VAL A 220 7.89 -35.14 -20.61
CA VAL A 220 9.11 -34.52 -20.10
C VAL A 220 10.03 -35.58 -19.47
N PRO A 221 11.30 -35.71 -19.92
CA PRO A 221 12.25 -36.65 -19.32
C PRO A 221 12.53 -36.29 -17.86
N ASN A 222 12.66 -37.31 -17.00
CA ASN A 222 12.93 -37.14 -15.56
C ASN A 222 11.89 -36.30 -14.81
N ALA A 223 10.62 -36.31 -15.24
CA ALA A 223 9.52 -35.60 -14.59
C ALA A 223 9.46 -35.77 -13.05
N ASP A 224 9.83 -36.94 -12.51
CA ASP A 224 9.87 -37.21 -11.06
C ASP A 224 10.87 -36.35 -10.27
N GLN A 225 11.84 -35.72 -10.94
CA GLN A 225 12.86 -34.87 -10.32
C GLN A 225 12.40 -33.41 -10.17
N TYR A 226 11.30 -33.02 -10.82
CA TYR A 226 10.76 -31.69 -10.73
C TYR A 226 9.82 -31.55 -9.53
N SER A 227 9.85 -30.38 -8.91
CA SER A 227 8.99 -29.92 -7.84
C SER A 227 8.24 -28.66 -8.25
N TRP A 228 7.26 -28.24 -7.45
CA TRP A 228 6.58 -26.97 -7.65
C TRP A 228 7.56 -25.79 -7.64
N ASP A 229 8.59 -25.83 -6.79
CA ASP A 229 9.60 -24.78 -6.70
C ASP A 229 10.36 -24.62 -8.03
N ASP A 230 10.55 -25.69 -8.80
CA ASP A 230 11.16 -25.64 -10.13
C ASP A 230 10.26 -24.98 -11.17
N VAL A 231 8.92 -25.06 -11.00
CA VAL A 231 7.93 -24.39 -11.86
C VAL A 231 7.85 -22.90 -11.54
N GLN A 232 8.12 -22.50 -10.30
CA GLN A 232 8.11 -21.11 -9.86
C GLN A 232 9.30 -20.29 -10.41
N GLN A 233 10.40 -20.94 -10.82
CA GLN A 233 11.58 -20.28 -11.42
C GLN A 233 11.40 -19.94 -12.90
#